data_AF-A0A7J4EXZ0-F1
#
_entry.id   AF-A0A7J4EXZ0-F1
#
_cell.length_a   1.000
_cell.length_b   1.000
_cell.length_c   1.000
_cell.angle_alpha   90.00
_cell.angle_beta   90.00
_cell.angle_gamma   90.00
#
_symmetry.space_group_name_H-M   'P 1'
#
loop_
_entity.id
_entity.type
_entity.pdbx_description
1 polymer ?
#
loop_
_entity_poly.entity_id
_entity_poly.type
_entity_poly.pdbx_seq_one_letter_code
_entity_poly.pdbx_strand_id
1 'polypeptide(L)'
;VISRAVSRIIHCILLCELENIAKKSNIRQIIQITIFTGVMYPKITIIINMYNRLNASFSKGYFKEGNIAFISQSGALITAVLDIAPLLNLGFSKVVSLGNKVDVQESDILEYLIEDDTTEVVVLYVESIKDRRFIECARELAKVKPIIALKGGRSKEGAKAISSHTGSLAGDIQIYNGVFKKGKVLTVETFEELVNLMHLFSTQPLMRGNRLAIVTNAGGFGVLAADSCRKYNLTLPNFEPSTEEKLRKYLPTTSSISNPLDLIGDADASRYRYVLEALIEDKNIEGILVILSPQEMTKPIEVAEVVVDIKKEIERRDLSKVIVASFVGGVSIKGSKSYLRKNGVPAYISPENGVKVLARSYSYSVMKIYEDSCEYLESIRSQMIKIKEENLDIIRELLSNPNEYNSKRFLKLHGIEVPRGYLAKTPEEAEYYSSILGEVVMKICSRYILHKSDIGCVIVKPENIREAFYEIIKRGKEYLRKRGIEDGIEGVLVEEYVQGMELILGGKRDKVFGPVIMVGLGGVFVEVIKDVSFAIHPVTREYALDVLKELKSYKVLEGIRGHPRRDINFVVDTMIKLNVIMELYPEIREIDINPLFVREEGKGGCVGDVLIITEDGG
;
A
#
# COMPACT_ATOMS: atom_id res chain seq x y z
N VAL A 1 5.18 40.78 -8.72
CA VAL A 1 6.15 39.85 -9.35
C VAL A 1 5.43 38.88 -10.29
N ILE A 2 4.48 38.08 -9.79
CA ILE A 2 3.70 37.12 -10.61
C ILE A 2 3.06 37.79 -11.84
N SER A 3 2.27 38.86 -11.66
CA SER A 3 1.66 39.59 -12.79
C SER A 3 2.68 40.11 -13.83
N ARG A 4 3.89 40.50 -13.40
CA ARG A 4 4.97 40.91 -14.31
C ARG A 4 5.60 39.71 -15.04
N ALA A 5 5.71 38.56 -14.39
CA ALA A 5 6.22 37.34 -14.99
C ALA A 5 5.27 36.80 -16.07
N VAL A 6 3.96 36.84 -15.81
CA VAL A 6 2.92 36.49 -16.79
C VAL A 6 2.98 37.40 -18.01
N SER A 7 3.11 38.71 -17.82
CA SER A 7 3.26 39.67 -18.93
C SER A 7 4.54 39.47 -19.78
N ARG A 8 5.49 38.67 -19.29
CA ARG A 8 6.77 38.37 -19.96
C ARG A 8 6.85 36.94 -20.50
N ILE A 9 5.77 36.17 -20.49
CA ILE A 9 5.72 34.78 -20.97
C ILE A 9 6.75 33.89 -20.23
N ILE A 10 6.90 34.10 -18.92
CA ILE A 10 7.71 33.22 -18.08
C ILE A 10 6.90 31.96 -17.78
N HIS A 11 7.40 30.79 -18.20
CA HIS A 11 6.66 29.51 -18.13
C HIS A 11 6.64 28.87 -16.73
N CYS A 12 7.59 29.20 -15.84
CA CYS A 12 7.67 28.62 -14.49
C CYS A 12 8.19 29.65 -13.48
N ILE A 13 7.57 29.70 -12.30
CA ILE A 13 7.93 30.61 -11.21
C ILE A 13 8.15 29.83 -9.91
N LEU A 14 9.36 29.97 -9.35
CA LEU A 14 9.73 29.50 -8.02
C LEU A 14 9.54 30.64 -7.02
N LEU A 15 8.66 30.45 -6.02
CA LEU A 15 8.48 31.43 -4.94
C LEU A 15 9.15 30.94 -3.66
N CYS A 16 10.17 31.68 -3.21
CA CYS A 16 10.80 31.51 -1.90
C CYS A 16 10.17 32.51 -0.92
N GLU A 17 9.28 32.02 -0.05
CA GLU A 17 8.58 32.75 1.02
C GLU A 17 7.63 33.90 0.60
N LEU A 18 6.43 33.90 1.20
CA LEU A 18 5.62 35.11 1.42
C LEU A 18 5.14 35.01 2.88
N GLU A 19 5.65 35.88 3.74
CA GLU A 19 5.15 36.01 5.09
C GLU A 19 3.68 36.47 5.09
N ASN A 20 2.82 35.70 5.77
CA ASN A 20 1.63 36.13 6.50
C ASN A 20 0.58 37.13 5.91
N ILE A 21 0.53 37.40 4.60
CA ILE A 21 -0.46 38.37 4.05
C ILE A 21 -1.73 37.76 3.44
N ALA A 22 -1.84 36.44 3.22
CA ALA A 22 -2.99 35.89 2.51
C ALA A 22 -4.02 35.19 3.42
N LYS A 23 -4.79 35.97 4.21
CA LYS A 23 -6.11 35.51 4.69
C LYS A 23 -7.00 35.26 3.46
N LYS A 24 -7.26 33.98 3.16
CA LYS A 24 -8.33 33.30 2.37
C LYS A 24 -9.08 33.98 1.19
N SER A 25 -9.07 35.29 0.98
CA SER A 25 -9.96 35.97 0.03
C SER A 25 -9.33 36.31 -1.34
N ASN A 26 -8.00 36.46 -1.44
CA ASN A 26 -7.34 36.90 -2.70
C ASN A 26 -6.61 35.79 -3.47
N ILE A 27 -6.59 34.55 -2.98
CA ILE A 27 -5.81 33.47 -3.59
C ILE A 27 -6.48 32.95 -4.89
N ARG A 28 -7.83 32.91 -4.94
CA ARG A 28 -8.55 32.42 -6.13
C ARG A 28 -8.39 33.34 -7.34
N GLN A 29 -8.35 34.65 -7.16
CA GLN A 29 -8.21 35.60 -8.28
C GLN A 29 -6.84 35.57 -8.95
N ILE A 30 -5.76 35.20 -8.23
CA ILE A 30 -4.42 35.07 -8.83
C ILE A 30 -4.27 33.76 -9.62
N ILE A 31 -4.92 32.68 -9.16
CA ILE A 31 -4.90 31.36 -9.82
C ILE A 31 -5.72 31.36 -11.11
N GLN A 32 -6.79 32.17 -11.19
CA GLN A 32 -7.69 32.19 -12.35
C GLN A 32 -7.12 32.86 -13.61
N ILE A 33 -5.95 33.50 -13.53
CA ILE A 33 -5.35 34.27 -14.64
C ILE A 33 -4.26 33.49 -15.40
N THR A 34 -3.89 32.27 -14.99
CA THR A 34 -2.67 31.65 -15.55
C THR A 34 -2.81 30.17 -15.87
N ILE A 35 -3.54 29.89 -16.94
CA ILE A 35 -3.53 28.61 -17.64
C ILE A 35 -2.32 28.66 -18.60
N PHE A 36 -1.20 28.05 -18.17
CA PHE A 36 0.11 27.78 -18.83
C PHE A 36 1.37 28.15 -18.03
N THR A 37 1.26 28.64 -16.79
CA THR A 37 2.46 28.92 -15.98
C THR A 37 2.36 28.29 -14.59
N GLY A 38 3.32 27.43 -14.25
CA GLY A 38 3.39 26.81 -12.94
C GLY A 38 3.80 27.82 -11.85
N VAL A 39 3.04 27.90 -10.75
CA VAL A 39 3.32 28.77 -9.59
C VAL A 39 3.48 27.93 -8.31
N MET A 40 4.72 27.77 -7.83
CA MET A 40 5.02 27.06 -6.57
C MET A 40 4.97 28.00 -5.35
N TYR A 41 4.26 27.64 -4.26
CA TYR A 41 3.96 28.50 -3.09
C TYR A 41 3.68 27.67 -1.81
N PRO A 42 3.84 28.17 -0.55
CA PRO A 42 5.00 28.74 0.14
C PRO A 42 5.61 27.79 1.22
N LYS A 43 6.90 27.45 1.10
CA LYS A 43 7.89 27.01 2.12
C LYS A 43 9.02 26.35 1.32
N ILE A 44 10.24 26.89 1.48
CA ILE A 44 11.51 26.62 0.74
C ILE A 44 11.38 25.61 -0.41
N THR A 45 11.23 26.13 -1.63
CA THR A 45 11.32 25.31 -2.84
C THR A 45 12.78 25.18 -3.26
N ILE A 46 13.21 23.94 -3.47
CA ILE A 46 14.54 23.54 -3.96
C ILE A 46 14.29 22.90 -5.31
N ILE A 47 14.85 23.43 -6.39
CA ILE A 47 15.00 22.68 -7.65
C ILE A 47 16.48 22.62 -7.97
N ILE A 48 17.02 21.40 -7.98
CA ILE A 48 18.36 21.12 -8.44
C ILE A 48 18.25 20.13 -9.59
N ASN A 49 18.86 20.44 -10.72
CA ASN A 49 19.06 19.51 -11.82
C ASN A 49 20.55 19.43 -12.09
N MET A 50 21.14 18.29 -11.75
CA MET A 50 22.60 18.12 -11.76
C MET A 50 23.15 18.15 -13.19
N TYR A 51 22.48 17.50 -14.14
CA TYR A 51 22.91 17.43 -15.54
C TYR A 51 22.81 18.78 -16.27
N ASN A 52 21.85 19.64 -15.89
CA ASN A 52 21.76 21.00 -16.40
C ASN A 52 22.58 22.02 -15.60
N ARG A 53 23.31 21.56 -14.57
CA ARG A 53 24.06 22.41 -13.62
C ARG A 53 23.20 23.52 -13.02
N LEU A 54 21.91 23.25 -12.85
CA LEU A 54 20.95 24.18 -12.28
C LEU A 54 20.84 23.92 -10.77
N ASN A 55 21.19 24.91 -9.98
CA ASN A 55 20.90 24.94 -8.55
C ASN A 55 20.04 26.16 -8.23
N ALA A 56 18.73 26.00 -8.28
CA ALA A 56 17.76 27.00 -7.82
C ALA A 56 17.38 26.69 -6.36
N SER A 57 18.36 26.75 -5.46
CA SER A 57 18.18 26.51 -4.04
C SER A 57 19.15 27.32 -3.17
N PHE A 58 18.92 27.31 -1.86
CA PHE A 58 19.83 27.87 -0.87
C PHE A 58 20.90 26.87 -0.40
N SER A 59 20.91 25.64 -0.94
CA SER A 59 21.92 24.64 -0.61
C SER A 59 23.25 25.02 -1.24
N LYS A 60 24.29 25.11 -0.41
CA LYS A 60 25.69 25.25 -0.83
C LYS A 60 26.39 23.89 -1.03
N GLY A 61 25.70 22.78 -0.76
CA GLY A 61 26.31 21.47 -0.57
C GLY A 61 26.11 20.48 -1.74
N TYR A 62 27.16 19.67 -1.93
CA TYR A 62 27.28 18.42 -2.71
C TYR A 62 26.53 18.35 -4.05
N PHE A 63 27.25 18.62 -5.14
CA PHE A 63 26.81 18.46 -6.52
C PHE A 63 27.55 17.28 -7.13
N LYS A 64 26.95 16.09 -7.01
CA LYS A 64 27.40 14.92 -7.74
C LYS A 64 26.29 14.48 -8.69
N GLU A 65 26.60 14.47 -9.99
CA GLU A 65 25.77 13.86 -11.01
C GLU A 65 25.60 12.36 -10.70
N GLY A 66 24.36 11.87 -10.80
CA GLY A 66 24.02 10.47 -10.64
C GLY A 66 22.61 10.21 -11.15
N ASN A 67 21.99 9.13 -10.69
CA ASN A 67 20.77 8.58 -11.29
C ASN A 67 19.52 8.67 -10.39
N ILE A 68 19.62 9.35 -9.23
CA ILE A 68 18.52 9.46 -8.27
C ILE A 68 17.76 10.77 -8.45
N ALA A 69 16.45 10.69 -8.66
CA ALA A 69 15.55 11.82 -8.47
C ALA A 69 14.95 11.78 -7.06
N PHE A 70 15.26 12.79 -6.23
CA PHE A 70 14.70 12.89 -4.88
C PHE A 70 13.64 14.00 -4.78
N ILE A 71 12.39 13.62 -4.53
CA ILE A 71 11.24 14.51 -4.43
C ILE A 71 10.72 14.47 -3.00
N SER A 72 10.63 15.62 -2.33
CA SER A 72 10.26 15.68 -0.92
C SER A 72 9.37 16.87 -0.58
N GLN A 73 8.33 16.63 0.20
CA GLN A 73 7.54 17.68 0.85
C GLN A 73 8.27 18.34 2.04
N SER A 74 9.36 17.75 2.53
CA SER A 74 10.19 18.27 3.62
C SER A 74 11.59 18.68 3.13
N GLY A 75 11.90 19.97 3.25
CA GLY A 75 13.23 20.51 2.93
C GLY A 75 14.33 19.98 3.84
N ALA A 76 14.03 19.73 5.13
CA ALA A 76 15.00 19.19 6.09
C ALA A 76 15.45 17.77 5.73
N LEU A 77 14.55 16.95 5.16
CA LEU A 77 14.93 15.63 4.66
C LEU A 77 15.79 15.70 3.40
N ILE A 78 15.57 16.69 2.53
CA ILE A 78 16.47 16.97 1.40
C ILE A 78 17.88 17.26 1.90
N THR A 79 18.02 18.18 2.86
CA THR A 79 19.34 18.53 3.39
C THR A 79 20.04 17.35 4.06
N ALA A 80 19.30 16.51 4.80
CA ALA A 80 19.87 15.32 5.44
C ALA A 80 20.33 14.27 4.42
N VAL A 81 19.54 14.02 3.36
CA VAL A 81 19.93 13.08 2.30
C VAL A 81 21.13 13.58 1.51
N LEU A 82 21.19 14.88 1.19
CA LEU A 82 22.34 15.48 0.52
C LEU A 82 23.62 15.42 1.37
N ASP A 83 23.51 15.52 2.69
CA ASP A 83 24.64 15.38 3.63
C ASP A 83 25.12 13.92 3.76
N ILE A 84 24.21 12.95 3.68
CA ILE A 84 24.53 11.51 3.71
C ILE A 84 25.13 11.03 2.38
N ALA A 85 24.71 11.59 1.25
CA ALA A 85 25.08 11.10 -0.08
C ALA A 85 26.60 10.92 -0.32
N PRO A 86 27.49 11.84 0.11
CA PRO A 86 28.94 11.64 0.03
C PRO A 86 29.44 10.35 0.69
N LEU A 87 28.87 9.96 1.83
CA LEU A 87 29.27 8.76 2.57
C LEU A 87 28.89 7.46 1.83
N LEU A 88 27.88 7.54 0.97
CA LEU A 88 27.37 6.45 0.15
C LEU A 88 27.81 6.55 -1.31
N ASN A 89 28.57 7.60 -1.66
CA ASN A 89 28.94 7.94 -3.04
C ASN A 89 27.75 8.01 -4.00
N LEU A 90 26.59 8.45 -3.52
CA LEU A 90 25.38 8.60 -4.33
C LEU A 90 25.40 9.94 -5.07
N GLY A 91 24.91 9.96 -6.30
CA GLY A 91 24.68 11.18 -7.06
C GLY A 91 23.20 11.33 -7.39
N PHE A 92 22.78 12.55 -7.70
CA PHE A 92 21.40 12.85 -8.03
C PHE A 92 21.29 13.28 -9.48
N SER A 93 20.16 12.97 -10.10
CA SER A 93 19.76 13.55 -11.38
C SER A 93 18.99 14.85 -11.12
N LYS A 94 18.00 14.78 -10.21
CA LYS A 94 17.16 15.89 -9.78
C LYS A 94 16.89 15.85 -8.28
N VAL A 95 16.76 17.02 -7.66
CA VAL A 95 16.27 17.17 -6.29
C VAL A 95 15.19 18.24 -6.29
N VAL A 96 13.99 17.86 -5.83
CA VAL A 96 12.81 18.72 -5.89
C VAL A 96 12.15 18.80 -4.51
N SER A 97 12.05 20.01 -3.95
CA SER A 97 11.19 20.27 -2.80
C SER A 97 9.83 20.78 -3.24
N LEU A 98 8.79 20.04 -2.89
CA LEU A 98 7.41 20.36 -3.26
C LEU A 98 6.69 21.31 -2.29
N GLY A 99 7.20 21.43 -1.06
CA GLY A 99 6.60 22.26 0.00
C GLY A 99 5.09 22.01 0.14
N ASN A 100 4.29 23.09 0.08
CA ASN A 100 2.84 23.02 0.31
C ASN A 100 2.01 22.57 -0.91
N LYS A 101 2.61 22.38 -2.09
CA LYS A 101 1.96 21.82 -3.29
C LYS A 101 0.66 22.53 -3.69
N VAL A 102 0.74 23.84 -3.93
CA VAL A 102 -0.43 24.64 -4.35
C VAL A 102 -0.81 24.35 -5.80
N ASP A 103 0.17 24.08 -6.66
CA ASP A 103 -0.01 23.89 -8.10
C ASP A 103 0.65 22.58 -8.55
N VAL A 104 1.96 22.57 -8.78
CA VAL A 104 2.74 21.36 -9.12
C VAL A 104 2.59 20.29 -8.03
N GLN A 105 2.21 19.08 -8.45
CA GLN A 105 2.06 17.90 -7.62
C GLN A 105 3.18 16.88 -7.91
N GLU A 106 3.22 15.80 -7.13
CA GLU A 106 4.10 14.67 -7.42
C GLU A 106 3.84 14.08 -8.81
N SER A 107 2.56 13.94 -9.19
CA SER A 107 2.13 13.37 -10.47
C SER A 107 2.79 14.04 -11.67
N ASP A 108 2.86 15.37 -11.70
CA ASP A 108 3.50 16.14 -12.78
C ASP A 108 4.99 15.82 -12.90
N ILE A 109 5.67 15.66 -11.77
CA ILE A 109 7.09 15.31 -11.74
C ILE A 109 7.28 13.85 -12.17
N LEU A 110 6.43 12.93 -11.68
CA LEU A 110 6.51 11.53 -12.06
C LEU A 110 6.30 11.36 -13.57
N GLU A 111 5.35 12.07 -14.15
CA GLU A 111 5.09 12.10 -15.60
C GLU A 111 6.32 12.57 -16.37
N TYR A 112 6.93 13.69 -15.97
CA TYR A 112 8.21 14.16 -16.54
C TYR A 112 9.33 13.11 -16.43
N LEU A 113 9.42 12.42 -15.29
CA LEU A 113 10.47 11.43 -15.05
C LEU A 113 10.28 10.12 -15.83
N ILE A 114 9.15 9.88 -16.50
CA ILE A 114 8.97 8.68 -17.34
C ILE A 114 10.00 8.69 -18.48
N GLU A 115 10.13 9.83 -19.17
CA GLU A 115 10.98 9.98 -20.35
C GLU A 115 12.41 10.48 -20.05
N ASP A 116 12.72 10.85 -18.80
CA ASP A 116 14.04 11.36 -18.40
C ASP A 116 15.11 10.25 -18.30
N ASP A 117 15.95 10.12 -19.32
CA ASP A 117 17.03 9.13 -19.41
C ASP A 117 18.12 9.27 -18.33
N THR A 118 18.23 10.43 -17.70
CA THR A 118 19.22 10.68 -16.64
C THR A 118 18.81 10.13 -15.26
N THR A 119 17.56 9.71 -15.09
CA THR A 119 17.04 9.17 -13.82
C THR A 119 16.76 7.69 -13.94
N GLU A 120 17.30 6.90 -13.01
CA GLU A 120 17.03 5.46 -12.89
C GLU A 120 16.22 5.12 -11.64
N VAL A 121 16.29 5.94 -10.58
CA VAL A 121 15.61 5.69 -9.30
C VAL A 121 14.88 6.94 -8.83
N VAL A 122 13.62 6.78 -8.41
CA VAL A 122 12.80 7.87 -7.87
C VAL A 122 12.54 7.64 -6.39
N VAL A 123 12.87 8.63 -5.57
CA VAL A 123 12.70 8.60 -4.12
C VAL A 123 11.72 9.69 -3.72
N LEU A 124 10.69 9.32 -2.96
CA LEU A 124 9.61 10.19 -2.54
C LEU A 124 9.57 10.29 -1.00
N TYR A 125 9.47 11.51 -0.48
CA TYR A 125 8.93 11.74 0.85
C TYR A 125 7.57 12.43 0.75
N VAL A 126 6.54 11.72 1.20
CA VAL A 126 5.14 12.10 1.01
C VAL A 126 4.50 12.37 2.37
N GLU A 127 3.90 13.55 2.55
CA GLU A 127 3.05 13.85 3.71
C GLU A 127 1.56 13.75 3.33
N SER A 128 1.20 14.29 2.18
CA SER A 128 -0.13 14.17 1.57
C SER A 128 -0.03 13.99 0.04
N ILE A 129 -1.07 13.53 -0.63
CA ILE A 129 -1.26 13.53 -2.09
C ILE A 129 -2.60 14.23 -2.33
N LYS A 130 -2.64 15.15 -3.31
CA LYS A 130 -3.83 15.99 -3.57
C LYS A 130 -4.54 15.66 -4.88
N ASP A 131 -3.94 14.84 -5.73
CA ASP A 131 -4.52 14.47 -7.01
C ASP A 131 -4.47 12.96 -7.28
N ARG A 132 -5.52 12.48 -7.97
CA ARG A 132 -5.66 11.05 -8.30
C ARG A 132 -4.66 10.57 -9.35
N ARG A 133 -4.20 11.48 -10.23
CA ARG A 133 -3.23 11.19 -11.31
C ARG A 133 -1.95 10.53 -10.79
N PHE A 134 -1.58 10.79 -9.53
CA PHE A 134 -0.44 10.14 -8.87
C PHE A 134 -0.42 8.62 -9.10
N ILE A 135 -1.57 7.95 -8.99
CA ILE A 135 -1.66 6.50 -9.14
C ILE A 135 -1.22 6.07 -10.54
N GLU A 136 -1.75 6.73 -11.57
CA GLU A 136 -1.47 6.38 -12.97
C GLU A 136 -0.04 6.75 -13.35
N CYS A 137 0.41 7.97 -13.02
CA CYS A 137 1.79 8.42 -13.28
C CYS A 137 2.81 7.52 -12.57
N ALA A 138 2.57 7.17 -11.31
CA ALA A 138 3.46 6.26 -10.57
C ALA A 138 3.47 4.86 -11.18
N ARG A 139 2.29 4.33 -11.58
CA ARG A 139 2.20 3.00 -12.19
C ARG A 139 2.96 2.93 -13.51
N GLU A 140 2.83 3.93 -14.38
CA GLU A 140 3.55 3.96 -15.65
C GLU A 140 5.06 4.15 -15.44
N LEU A 141 5.46 5.06 -14.54
CA LEU A 141 6.87 5.24 -14.18
C LEU A 141 7.48 3.97 -13.58
N ALA A 142 6.75 3.24 -12.72
CA ALA A 142 7.20 1.99 -12.12
C ALA A 142 7.39 0.84 -13.14
N LYS A 143 6.86 0.96 -14.36
CA LYS A 143 7.19 0.02 -15.45
C LYS A 143 8.62 0.20 -15.93
N VAL A 144 9.22 1.39 -15.75
CA VAL A 144 10.57 1.68 -16.22
C VAL A 144 11.56 1.87 -15.06
N LYS A 145 11.19 2.59 -13.99
CA LYS A 145 12.08 3.07 -12.92
C LYS A 145 11.50 2.80 -11.53
N PRO A 146 12.25 2.22 -10.57
CA PRO A 146 11.77 2.00 -9.21
C PRO A 146 11.39 3.31 -8.52
N ILE A 147 10.26 3.29 -7.81
CA ILE A 147 9.78 4.38 -6.97
C ILE A 147 9.77 3.90 -5.52
N ILE A 148 10.49 4.61 -4.65
CA ILE A 148 10.58 4.32 -3.21
C ILE A 148 9.91 5.47 -2.47
N ALA A 149 8.94 5.19 -1.61
CA ALA A 149 8.22 6.22 -0.85
C ALA A 149 8.30 6.03 0.66
N LEU A 150 8.69 7.09 1.37
CA LEU A 150 8.53 7.23 2.81
C LEU A 150 7.33 8.13 3.11
N LYS A 151 6.29 7.57 3.75
CA LYS A 151 5.08 8.30 4.15
C LYS A 151 5.24 8.88 5.55
N GLY A 152 5.20 10.20 5.67
CA GLY A 152 5.07 10.90 6.94
C GLY A 152 3.66 10.75 7.54
N GLY A 153 3.54 10.86 8.87
CA GLY A 153 2.23 10.91 9.54
C GLY A 153 1.42 9.61 9.49
N ARG A 154 2.08 8.47 9.68
CA ARG A 154 1.45 7.13 9.68
C ARG A 154 0.58 6.88 10.93
N SER A 155 0.90 7.54 12.06
CA SER A 155 0.12 7.47 13.30
C SER A 155 -0.78 8.71 13.47
N LYS A 156 -1.73 8.65 14.41
CA LYS A 156 -2.58 9.80 14.76
C LYS A 156 -1.74 11.00 15.21
N GLU A 157 -0.70 10.75 16.00
CA GLU A 157 0.23 11.75 16.53
C GLU A 157 1.06 12.36 15.40
N GLY A 158 1.59 11.52 14.49
CA GLY A 158 2.34 12.00 13.33
C GLY A 158 1.46 12.79 12.36
N ALA A 159 0.25 12.33 12.10
CA ALA A 159 -0.75 13.03 11.30
C ALA A 159 -1.10 14.40 11.88
N LYS A 160 -1.25 14.48 13.22
CA LYS A 160 -1.46 15.74 13.94
C LYS A 160 -0.25 16.67 13.83
N ALA A 161 0.98 16.14 13.96
CA ALA A 161 2.20 16.92 13.81
C ALA A 161 2.33 17.55 12.42
N ILE A 162 2.05 16.79 11.35
CA ILE A 162 1.99 17.31 9.98
C ILE A 162 0.95 18.41 9.86
N SER A 163 -0.29 18.13 10.31
CA SER A 163 -1.39 19.10 10.23
C SER A 163 -1.06 20.42 10.92
N SER A 164 -0.30 20.36 12.02
CA SER A 164 0.15 21.54 12.78
C SER A 164 1.21 22.36 12.05
N HIS A 165 2.05 21.72 11.22
CA HIS A 165 3.19 22.36 10.55
C HIS A 165 2.92 22.78 9.09
N THR A 166 2.07 22.06 8.36
CA THR A 166 1.72 22.32 6.95
C THR A 166 0.31 22.88 6.76
N GLY A 167 -0.56 22.77 7.77
CA GLY A 167 -1.95 23.23 7.70
C GLY A 167 -2.87 22.35 6.82
N SER A 168 -2.36 21.23 6.27
CA SER A 168 -3.15 20.23 5.53
C SER A 168 -3.49 19.03 6.41
N LEU A 169 -4.72 18.50 6.29
CA LEU A 169 -5.06 17.22 6.92
C LEU A 169 -4.20 16.10 6.33
N ALA A 170 -3.53 15.36 7.21
CA ALA A 170 -2.92 14.08 6.83
C ALA A 170 -4.04 13.07 6.51
N GLY A 171 -3.96 12.43 5.34
CA GLY A 171 -4.94 11.43 4.94
C GLY A 171 -4.73 10.08 5.60
N ASP A 172 -5.75 9.23 5.53
CA ASP A 172 -5.80 7.91 6.16
C ASP A 172 -4.70 6.98 5.63
N ILE A 173 -3.83 6.48 6.52
CA ILE A 173 -2.68 5.65 6.13
C ILE A 173 -3.10 4.40 5.36
N GLN A 174 -4.27 3.83 5.66
CA GLN A 174 -4.71 2.61 5.01
C GLN A 174 -5.13 2.88 3.55
N ILE A 175 -5.69 4.06 3.28
CA ILE A 175 -5.93 4.53 1.90
C ILE A 175 -4.61 4.74 1.17
N TYR A 176 -3.61 5.35 1.81
CA TYR A 176 -2.28 5.56 1.18
C TYR A 176 -1.57 4.24 0.84
N ASN A 177 -1.70 3.21 1.67
CA ASN A 177 -1.18 1.89 1.35
C ASN A 177 -1.82 1.35 0.05
N GLY A 178 -3.15 1.49 -0.10
CA GLY A 178 -3.86 1.14 -1.33
C GLY A 178 -3.38 1.96 -2.54
N VAL A 179 -3.21 3.28 -2.37
CA VAL A 179 -2.70 4.20 -3.41
C VAL A 179 -1.30 3.81 -3.88
N PHE A 180 -0.36 3.59 -2.95
CA PHE A 180 1.01 3.20 -3.30
C PHE A 180 1.07 1.82 -3.95
N LYS A 181 0.27 0.86 -3.47
CA LYS A 181 0.18 -0.47 -4.07
C LYS A 181 -0.30 -0.40 -5.52
N LYS A 182 -1.40 0.33 -5.77
CA LYS A 182 -1.96 0.49 -7.11
C LYS A 182 -1.04 1.29 -8.04
N GLY A 183 -0.27 2.23 -7.48
CA GLY A 183 0.80 2.96 -8.16
C GLY A 183 2.12 2.20 -8.28
N LYS A 184 2.20 0.94 -7.83
CA LYS A 184 3.43 0.12 -7.84
C LYS A 184 4.64 0.80 -7.16
N VAL A 185 4.39 1.48 -6.05
CA VAL A 185 5.40 2.22 -5.27
C VAL A 185 5.89 1.36 -4.09
N LEU A 186 7.21 1.21 -3.95
CA LEU A 186 7.83 0.55 -2.80
C LEU A 186 7.76 1.44 -1.57
N THR A 187 6.87 1.11 -0.63
CA THR A 187 6.76 1.84 0.63
C THR A 187 7.78 1.36 1.65
N VAL A 188 8.44 2.30 2.31
CA VAL A 188 9.36 2.05 3.44
C VAL A 188 8.83 2.67 4.72
N GLU A 189 9.20 2.10 5.86
CA GLU A 189 8.69 2.55 7.17
C GLU A 189 9.66 3.48 7.91
N THR A 190 10.95 3.36 7.63
CA THR A 190 12.00 4.13 8.30
C THR A 190 12.85 4.90 7.30
N PHE A 191 13.46 5.98 7.77
CA PHE A 191 14.44 6.73 6.99
C PHE A 191 15.67 5.89 6.64
N GLU A 192 16.09 4.98 7.53
CA GLU A 192 17.18 4.04 7.23
C GLU A 192 16.82 3.10 6.07
N GLU A 193 15.59 2.56 6.04
CA GLU A 193 15.14 1.72 4.93
C GLU A 193 15.08 2.49 3.61
N LEU A 194 14.65 3.77 3.64
CA LEU A 194 14.69 4.67 2.48
C LEU A 194 16.11 4.79 1.92
N VAL A 195 17.08 5.09 2.78
CA VAL A 195 18.49 5.26 2.40
C VAL A 195 19.09 3.95 1.87
N ASN A 196 18.77 2.82 2.50
CA ASN A 196 19.24 1.50 2.09
C ASN A 196 18.73 1.12 0.70
N LEU A 197 17.43 1.31 0.42
CA LEU A 197 16.87 1.03 -0.91
C LEU A 197 17.34 2.03 -1.96
N MET A 198 17.45 3.32 -1.61
CA MET A 198 18.04 4.33 -2.49
C MET A 198 19.45 3.91 -2.95
N HIS A 199 20.28 3.43 -2.02
CA HIS A 199 21.62 2.95 -2.36
C HIS A 199 21.60 1.69 -3.22
N LEU A 200 20.78 0.69 -2.86
CA LEU A 200 20.65 -0.55 -3.63
C LEU A 200 20.26 -0.28 -5.08
N PHE A 201 19.12 0.38 -5.31
CA PHE A 201 18.59 0.59 -6.66
C PHE A 201 19.45 1.52 -7.51
N SER A 202 20.24 2.40 -6.89
CA SER A 202 21.15 3.31 -7.60
C SER A 202 22.45 2.64 -8.04
N THR A 203 22.86 1.54 -7.39
CA THR A 203 24.20 0.97 -7.55
C THR A 203 24.24 -0.51 -7.93
N GLN A 204 23.10 -1.18 -7.99
CA GLN A 204 22.98 -2.60 -8.31
C GLN A 204 21.94 -2.81 -9.43
N PRO A 205 22.11 -3.88 -10.25
CA PRO A 205 21.05 -4.29 -11.16
C PRO A 205 19.81 -4.77 -10.39
N LEU A 206 18.71 -4.94 -11.11
CA LEU A 206 17.46 -5.44 -10.54
C LEU A 206 17.51 -6.96 -10.33
N MET A 207 17.28 -7.43 -9.11
CA MET A 207 17.18 -8.87 -8.79
C MET A 207 15.94 -9.49 -9.46
N ARG A 208 16.15 -10.43 -10.40
CA ARG A 208 15.08 -10.98 -11.26
C ARG A 208 14.37 -12.21 -10.68
N GLY A 209 14.99 -12.90 -9.72
CA GLY A 209 14.40 -14.05 -9.03
C GLY A 209 14.66 -14.02 -7.53
N ASN A 210 14.05 -14.93 -6.78
CA ASN A 210 14.12 -14.98 -5.32
C ASN A 210 15.22 -15.89 -4.77
N ARG A 211 16.20 -16.29 -5.60
CA ARG A 211 17.23 -17.27 -5.26
C ARG A 211 18.50 -16.58 -4.77
N LEU A 212 18.83 -16.76 -3.50
CA LEU A 212 19.94 -16.07 -2.82
C LEU A 212 21.06 -17.06 -2.49
N ALA A 213 22.31 -16.67 -2.76
CA ALA A 213 23.49 -17.28 -2.13
C ALA A 213 23.92 -16.46 -0.91
N ILE A 214 24.15 -17.13 0.22
CA ILE A 214 24.74 -16.51 1.41
C ILE A 214 26.17 -17.04 1.56
N VAL A 215 27.14 -16.13 1.68
CA VAL A 215 28.55 -16.46 1.93
C VAL A 215 28.96 -15.85 3.26
N THR A 216 29.53 -16.63 4.19
CA THR A 216 29.89 -16.13 5.52
C THR A 216 31.19 -16.76 6.02
N ASN A 217 32.00 -16.04 6.81
CA ASN A 217 33.09 -16.62 7.61
C ASN A 217 32.66 -16.93 9.06
N ALA A 218 31.37 -16.74 9.37
CA ALA A 218 30.81 -16.92 10.70
C ALA A 218 29.40 -17.52 10.58
N GLY A 219 29.29 -18.84 10.80
CA GLY A 219 28.05 -19.60 10.63
C GLY A 219 26.85 -19.02 11.38
N GLY A 220 27.03 -18.45 12.57
CA GLY A 220 25.93 -17.84 13.33
C GLY A 220 25.20 -16.71 12.58
N PHE A 221 25.94 -15.87 11.84
CA PHE A 221 25.31 -14.84 10.99
C PHE A 221 24.70 -15.42 9.72
N GLY A 222 25.20 -16.56 9.22
CA GLY A 222 24.56 -17.33 8.16
C GLY A 222 23.18 -17.85 8.56
N VAL A 223 23.01 -18.30 9.81
CA VAL A 223 21.71 -18.72 10.36
C VAL A 223 20.72 -17.55 10.42
N LEU A 224 21.14 -16.39 10.97
CA LEU A 224 20.29 -15.19 11.03
C LEU A 224 19.84 -14.72 9.64
N ALA A 225 20.74 -14.80 8.66
CA ALA A 225 20.42 -14.51 7.27
C ALA A 225 19.41 -15.51 6.68
N ALA A 226 19.59 -16.81 6.91
CA ALA A 226 18.69 -17.85 6.44
C ALA A 226 17.26 -17.74 7.03
N ASP A 227 17.15 -17.45 8.33
CA ASP A 227 15.87 -17.18 8.98
C ASP A 227 15.16 -15.96 8.37
N SER A 228 15.93 -14.92 8.05
CA SER A 228 15.43 -13.74 7.37
C SER A 228 14.96 -14.04 5.95
N CYS A 229 15.62 -14.93 5.21
CA CYS A 229 15.20 -15.32 3.85
C CYS A 229 13.79 -15.90 3.87
N ARG A 230 13.51 -16.78 4.83
CA ARG A 230 12.16 -17.36 5.01
C ARG A 230 11.11 -16.30 5.29
N LYS A 231 11.44 -15.31 6.13
CA LYS A 231 10.53 -14.18 6.45
C LYS A 231 10.16 -13.36 5.22
N TYR A 232 11.09 -13.20 4.27
CA TYR A 232 10.92 -12.36 3.09
C TYR A 232 10.72 -13.16 1.78
N ASN A 233 10.36 -14.44 1.86
CA ASN A 233 10.10 -15.32 0.72
C ASN A 233 11.28 -15.46 -0.28
N LEU A 234 12.51 -15.32 0.21
CA LEU A 234 13.71 -15.69 -0.54
C LEU A 234 14.06 -17.16 -0.29
N THR A 235 14.61 -17.81 -1.31
CA THR A 235 15.00 -19.23 -1.27
C THR A 235 16.51 -19.36 -1.30
N LEU A 236 17.03 -20.39 -0.64
CA LEU A 236 18.44 -20.78 -0.64
C LEU A 236 18.57 -22.06 -1.47
N PRO A 237 18.81 -21.95 -2.79
CA PRO A 237 18.90 -23.13 -3.65
C PRO A 237 20.21 -23.88 -3.39
N ASN A 238 20.23 -25.15 -3.82
CA ASN A 238 21.48 -25.86 -4.05
C ASN A 238 22.23 -25.23 -5.23
N PHE A 239 23.56 -25.26 -5.15
CA PHE A 239 24.43 -24.78 -6.22
C PHE A 239 24.41 -25.77 -7.41
N GLU A 240 24.80 -25.28 -8.59
CA GLU A 240 25.00 -26.17 -9.74
C GLU A 240 26.15 -27.16 -9.45
N PRO A 241 26.11 -28.40 -9.98
CA PRO A 241 27.19 -29.38 -9.77
C PRO A 241 28.58 -28.86 -10.16
N SER A 242 28.65 -28.03 -11.21
CA SER A 242 29.89 -27.37 -11.65
C SER A 242 30.41 -26.34 -10.64
N THR A 243 29.50 -25.64 -9.97
CA THR A 243 29.83 -24.72 -8.86
C THR A 243 30.34 -25.51 -7.66
N GLU A 244 29.63 -26.59 -7.27
CA GLU A 244 30.05 -27.45 -6.16
C GLU A 244 31.44 -28.05 -6.39
N GLU A 245 31.75 -28.49 -7.63
CA GLU A 245 33.07 -29.01 -7.99
C GLU A 245 34.18 -27.96 -7.83
N LYS A 246 33.94 -26.73 -8.32
CA LYS A 246 34.87 -25.60 -8.12
C LYS A 246 35.05 -25.32 -6.62
N LEU A 247 33.96 -25.26 -5.86
CA LEU A 247 34.02 -25.00 -4.42
C LEU A 247 34.83 -26.07 -3.68
N ARG A 248 34.62 -27.36 -3.96
CA ARG A 248 35.36 -28.48 -3.34
C ARG A 248 36.87 -28.44 -3.62
N LYS A 249 37.29 -27.86 -4.76
CA LYS A 249 38.69 -27.74 -5.13
C LYS A 249 39.43 -26.68 -4.30
N TYR A 250 38.75 -25.59 -3.94
CA TYR A 250 39.37 -24.43 -3.29
C TYR A 250 39.03 -24.28 -1.80
N LEU A 251 37.99 -24.96 -1.31
CA LEU A 251 37.60 -24.91 0.08
C LEU A 251 38.15 -26.10 0.89
N PRO A 252 38.55 -25.88 2.16
CA PRO A 252 38.88 -26.96 3.08
C PRO A 252 37.73 -27.96 3.22
N THR A 253 38.05 -29.23 3.48
CA THR A 253 37.05 -30.29 3.74
C THR A 253 36.17 -30.02 4.95
N THR A 254 36.61 -29.14 5.85
CA THR A 254 35.87 -28.68 7.02
C THR A 254 34.82 -27.61 6.72
N SER A 255 34.85 -27.01 5.52
CA SER A 255 33.89 -25.97 5.12
C SER A 255 32.56 -26.59 4.70
N SER A 256 31.44 -25.95 5.07
CA SER A 256 30.14 -26.35 4.56
C SER A 256 29.93 -25.75 3.18
N ILE A 257 29.85 -26.60 2.16
CA ILE A 257 29.60 -26.16 0.77
C ILE A 257 28.10 -26.01 0.43
N SER A 258 27.22 -26.14 1.43
CA SER A 258 25.78 -25.89 1.27
C SER A 258 25.47 -24.39 1.29
N ASN A 259 24.21 -24.03 1.10
CA ASN A 259 23.74 -22.64 1.20
C ASN A 259 22.92 -22.48 2.49
N PRO A 260 23.35 -21.69 3.49
CA PRO A 260 24.48 -20.76 3.50
C PRO A 260 25.87 -21.41 3.44
N LEU A 261 26.76 -20.80 2.66
CA LEU A 261 28.13 -21.23 2.46
C LEU A 261 29.04 -20.68 3.58
N ASP A 262 29.51 -21.56 4.46
CA ASP A 262 30.38 -21.21 5.59
C ASP A 262 31.85 -21.46 5.24
N LEU A 263 32.59 -20.35 5.14
CA LEU A 263 34.01 -20.30 4.82
C LEU A 263 34.90 -20.53 6.03
N ILE A 264 34.35 -20.69 7.24
CA ILE A 264 35.06 -20.80 8.52
C ILE A 264 35.77 -19.49 8.91
N GLY A 265 36.02 -19.32 10.21
CA GLY A 265 36.57 -18.09 10.78
C GLY A 265 37.99 -17.70 10.34
N ASP A 266 38.77 -18.61 9.76
CA ASP A 266 40.12 -18.33 9.25
C ASP A 266 40.13 -17.88 7.78
N ALA A 267 38.96 -17.67 7.16
CA ALA A 267 38.85 -17.28 5.76
C ALA A 267 39.62 -16.00 5.43
N ASP A 268 40.51 -16.10 4.45
CA ASP A 268 41.25 -14.99 3.86
C ASP A 268 40.52 -14.40 2.64
N ALA A 269 41.03 -13.30 2.10
CA ALA A 269 40.45 -12.67 0.91
C ALA A 269 40.43 -13.59 -0.32
N SER A 270 41.42 -14.47 -0.47
CA SER A 270 41.51 -15.43 -1.56
C SER A 270 40.34 -16.42 -1.53
N ARG A 271 39.99 -16.94 -0.34
CA ARG A 271 38.83 -17.85 -0.16
C ARG A 271 37.52 -17.18 -0.57
N TYR A 272 37.31 -15.92 -0.20
CA TYR A 272 36.16 -15.14 -0.67
C TYR A 272 36.18 -14.96 -2.20
N ARG A 273 37.34 -14.68 -2.81
CA ARG A 273 37.47 -14.51 -4.26
C ARG A 273 37.03 -15.75 -5.03
N TYR A 274 37.62 -16.91 -4.73
CA TYR A 274 37.31 -18.16 -5.44
C TYR A 274 35.82 -18.52 -5.36
N VAL A 275 35.23 -18.29 -4.19
CA VAL A 275 33.80 -18.55 -3.95
C VAL A 275 32.92 -17.62 -4.78
N LEU A 276 33.20 -16.31 -4.73
CA LEU A 276 32.38 -15.33 -5.43
C LEU A 276 32.51 -15.46 -6.95
N GLU A 277 33.70 -15.77 -7.46
CA GLU A 277 33.92 -16.09 -8.89
C GLU A 277 33.09 -17.31 -9.33
N ALA A 278 32.95 -18.33 -8.48
CA ALA A 278 32.09 -19.48 -8.78
C ALA A 278 30.60 -19.11 -8.74
N LEU A 279 30.16 -18.34 -7.74
CA LEU A 279 28.75 -18.00 -7.53
C LEU A 279 28.18 -17.04 -8.58
N ILE A 280 28.97 -16.12 -9.15
CA ILE A 280 28.48 -15.24 -10.22
C ILE A 280 28.19 -16.01 -11.52
N GLU A 281 28.78 -17.19 -11.70
CA GLU A 281 28.54 -18.06 -12.85
C GLU A 281 27.37 -19.02 -12.65
N ASP A 282 27.00 -19.29 -11.40
CA ASP A 282 25.94 -20.23 -11.04
C ASP A 282 24.55 -19.71 -11.42
N LYS A 283 23.86 -20.38 -12.35
CA LYS A 283 22.54 -19.97 -12.86
C LYS A 283 21.42 -20.11 -11.84
N ASN A 284 21.61 -20.90 -10.79
CA ASN A 284 20.64 -21.01 -9.71
C ASN A 284 20.65 -19.79 -8.80
N ILE A 285 21.64 -18.89 -8.89
CA ILE A 285 21.76 -17.73 -8.01
C ILE A 285 21.28 -16.44 -8.71
N GLU A 286 20.59 -15.55 -8.00
CA GLU A 286 20.16 -14.24 -8.52
C GLU A 286 20.74 -13.10 -7.68
N GLY A 287 20.83 -13.31 -6.37
CA GLY A 287 21.47 -12.39 -5.42
C GLY A 287 22.58 -13.09 -4.64
N ILE A 288 23.55 -12.31 -4.16
CA ILE A 288 24.64 -12.76 -3.30
C ILE A 288 24.70 -11.84 -2.07
N LEU A 289 24.61 -12.43 -0.88
CA LEU A 289 24.85 -11.76 0.39
C LEU A 289 26.21 -12.19 0.96
N VAL A 290 27.16 -11.26 1.00
CA VAL A 290 28.49 -11.50 1.57
C VAL A 290 28.54 -11.03 3.02
N ILE A 291 28.70 -11.97 3.94
CA ILE A 291 28.79 -11.72 5.37
C ILE A 291 30.24 -11.84 5.80
N LEU A 292 30.69 -10.87 6.61
CA LEU A 292 31.99 -10.90 7.25
C LEU A 292 31.86 -10.44 8.71
N SER A 293 32.44 -11.23 9.61
CA SER A 293 32.70 -10.89 11.01
C SER A 293 34.21 -10.76 11.24
N PRO A 294 34.69 -9.87 12.14
CA PRO A 294 36.10 -9.78 12.47
C PRO A 294 36.59 -11.12 13.04
N GLN A 295 37.74 -11.57 12.54
CA GLN A 295 38.50 -12.71 13.04
C GLN A 295 39.98 -12.36 12.90
N GLU A 296 40.86 -12.96 13.72
CA GLU A 296 42.28 -12.59 13.79
C GLU A 296 43.00 -12.73 12.43
N MET A 297 42.61 -13.73 11.63
CA MET A 297 43.22 -14.04 10.34
C MET A 297 42.55 -13.31 9.16
N THR A 298 41.34 -12.78 9.35
CA THR A 298 40.57 -12.15 8.27
C THR A 298 40.84 -10.65 8.24
N LYS A 299 41.29 -10.15 7.08
CA LYS A 299 41.50 -8.71 6.86
C LYS A 299 40.28 -8.10 6.15
N PRO A 300 39.43 -7.34 6.84
CA PRO A 300 38.16 -6.91 6.27
C PRO A 300 38.30 -6.02 5.02
N ILE A 301 39.37 -5.22 4.91
CA ILE A 301 39.57 -4.35 3.75
C ILE A 301 39.90 -5.13 2.48
N GLU A 302 40.74 -6.16 2.58
CA GLU A 302 41.11 -7.02 1.44
C GLU A 302 39.87 -7.80 0.94
N VAL A 303 39.01 -8.28 1.84
CA VAL A 303 37.73 -8.91 1.43
C VAL A 303 36.80 -7.90 0.77
N ALA A 304 36.75 -6.66 1.26
CA ALA A 304 35.96 -5.60 0.63
C ALA A 304 36.44 -5.27 -0.80
N GLU A 305 37.75 -5.27 -1.04
CA GLU A 305 38.35 -5.12 -2.38
C GLU A 305 37.91 -6.25 -3.30
N VAL A 306 37.95 -7.50 -2.83
CA VAL A 306 37.45 -8.66 -3.57
C VAL A 306 35.98 -8.49 -3.96
N VAL A 307 35.11 -8.10 -3.03
CA VAL A 307 33.67 -7.92 -3.33
C VAL A 307 33.45 -6.82 -4.39
N VAL A 308 34.25 -5.74 -4.35
CA VAL A 308 34.21 -4.68 -5.38
C VAL A 308 34.70 -5.18 -6.74
N ASP A 309 35.75 -6.00 -6.77
CA ASP A 309 36.24 -6.58 -8.02
C ASP A 309 35.20 -7.51 -8.66
N ILE A 310 34.51 -8.31 -7.83
CA ILE A 310 33.41 -9.16 -8.29
C ILE A 310 32.25 -8.33 -8.83
N LYS A 311 31.87 -7.22 -8.16
CA LYS A 311 30.86 -6.29 -8.71
C LYS A 311 31.27 -5.77 -10.09
N LYS A 312 32.52 -5.31 -10.25
CA LYS A 312 33.03 -4.84 -11.55
C LYS A 312 33.03 -5.95 -12.60
N GLU A 313 33.28 -7.20 -12.19
CA GLU A 313 33.21 -8.34 -13.10
C GLU A 313 31.77 -8.63 -13.55
N ILE A 314 30.80 -8.60 -12.63
CA ILE A 314 29.37 -8.71 -12.93
C ILE A 314 28.98 -7.64 -13.96
N GLU A 315 29.39 -6.39 -13.76
CA GLU A 315 29.13 -5.27 -14.68
C GLU A 315 29.80 -5.48 -16.05
N ARG A 316 31.09 -5.84 -16.07
CA ARG A 316 31.86 -6.08 -17.30
C ARG A 316 31.30 -7.23 -18.15
N ARG A 317 30.73 -8.24 -17.50
CA ARG A 317 30.13 -9.42 -18.15
C ARG A 317 28.63 -9.25 -18.41
N ASP A 318 28.04 -8.10 -18.09
CA ASP A 318 26.61 -7.81 -18.20
C ASP A 318 25.72 -8.88 -17.52
N LEU A 319 26.14 -9.31 -16.33
CA LEU A 319 25.38 -10.28 -15.53
C LEU A 319 24.33 -9.55 -14.68
N SER A 320 23.13 -10.10 -14.60
CA SER A 320 22.03 -9.54 -13.78
C SER A 320 22.12 -9.91 -12.28
N LYS A 321 23.32 -10.23 -11.77
CA LYS A 321 23.51 -10.67 -10.38
C LYS A 321 23.56 -9.46 -9.46
N VAL A 322 22.83 -9.53 -8.35
CA VAL A 322 22.87 -8.48 -7.31
C VAL A 322 23.82 -8.90 -6.21
N ILE A 323 24.74 -8.03 -5.79
CA ILE A 323 25.66 -8.32 -4.69
C ILE A 323 25.56 -7.26 -3.59
N VAL A 324 25.39 -7.71 -2.36
CA VAL A 324 25.39 -6.84 -1.17
C VAL A 324 26.24 -7.46 -0.06
N ALA A 325 26.69 -6.61 0.85
CA ALA A 325 27.55 -7.01 1.96
C ALA A 325 26.91 -6.75 3.33
N SER A 326 27.17 -7.61 4.30
CA SER A 326 26.86 -7.41 5.72
C SER A 326 28.13 -7.63 6.53
N PHE A 327 28.81 -6.53 6.80
CA PHE A 327 30.12 -6.48 7.44
C PHE A 327 29.89 -6.14 8.92
N VAL A 328 29.70 -7.21 9.71
CA VAL A 328 29.13 -7.16 11.06
C VAL A 328 30.22 -6.90 12.09
N GLY A 329 30.34 -5.66 12.52
CA GLY A 329 31.23 -5.23 13.58
C GLY A 329 31.43 -3.72 13.62
N GLY A 330 32.25 -3.29 14.57
CA GLY A 330 32.47 -1.88 14.90
C GLY A 330 33.74 -1.30 14.24
N VAL A 331 34.73 -1.00 15.09
CA VAL A 331 35.93 -0.24 14.72
C VAL A 331 36.75 -0.92 13.62
N SER A 332 37.02 -2.22 13.75
CA SER A 332 37.86 -2.99 12.82
C SER A 332 37.31 -3.09 11.40
N ILE A 333 36.01 -2.88 11.20
CA ILE A 333 35.34 -3.01 9.89
C ILE A 333 34.88 -1.66 9.33
N LYS A 334 35.01 -0.56 10.08
CA LYS A 334 34.50 0.76 9.66
C LYS A 334 35.06 1.19 8.30
N GLY A 335 36.37 1.00 8.06
CA GLY A 335 37.03 1.34 6.80
C GLY A 335 36.48 0.55 5.61
N SER A 336 36.30 -0.75 5.78
CA SER A 336 35.82 -1.67 4.73
C SER A 336 34.39 -1.39 4.31
N LYS A 337 33.49 -1.09 5.25
CA LYS A 337 32.11 -0.67 4.92
C LYS A 337 32.09 0.61 4.10
N SER A 338 32.92 1.59 4.49
CA SER A 338 33.03 2.85 3.74
C SER A 338 33.59 2.62 2.34
N TYR A 339 34.57 1.71 2.20
CA TYR A 339 35.15 1.34 0.91
C TYR A 339 34.11 0.68 -0.01
N LEU A 340 33.35 -0.31 0.50
CA LEU A 340 32.28 -0.99 -0.23
C LEU A 340 31.25 0.00 -0.77
N ARG A 341 30.71 0.84 0.11
CA ARG A 341 29.69 1.85 -0.23
C ARG A 341 30.23 2.85 -1.26
N LYS A 342 31.46 3.33 -1.08
CA LYS A 342 32.10 4.25 -2.03
C LYS A 342 32.25 3.65 -3.42
N ASN A 343 32.38 2.33 -3.54
CA ASN A 343 32.51 1.62 -4.81
C ASN A 343 31.18 0.99 -5.30
N GLY A 344 30.05 1.42 -4.74
CA GLY A 344 28.70 1.00 -5.18
C GLY A 344 28.29 -0.39 -4.71
N VAL A 345 28.93 -0.95 -3.68
CA VAL A 345 28.43 -2.17 -3.02
C VAL A 345 27.66 -1.77 -1.76
N PRO A 346 26.34 -2.01 -1.69
CA PRO A 346 25.58 -1.77 -0.48
C PRO A 346 26.08 -2.62 0.68
N ALA A 347 26.50 -1.97 1.77
CA ALA A 347 27.07 -2.63 2.94
C ALA A 347 26.30 -2.29 4.22
N TYR A 348 25.88 -3.31 4.95
CA TYR A 348 25.05 -3.20 6.15
C TYR A 348 25.76 -3.68 7.40
N ILE A 349 25.22 -3.30 8.56
CA ILE A 349 25.72 -3.74 9.87
C ILE A 349 25.12 -5.06 10.32
N SER A 350 24.06 -5.53 9.66
CA SER A 350 23.35 -6.75 10.03
C SER A 350 22.91 -7.53 8.78
N PRO A 351 22.98 -8.88 8.79
CA PRO A 351 22.58 -9.71 7.66
C PRO A 351 21.10 -9.55 7.28
N GLU A 352 20.23 -9.32 8.25
CA GLU A 352 18.78 -9.17 8.04
C GLU A 352 18.47 -7.96 7.16
N ASN A 353 19.25 -6.87 7.29
CA ASN A 353 19.14 -5.71 6.41
C ASN A 353 19.58 -6.06 4.99
N GLY A 354 20.67 -6.83 4.83
CA GLY A 354 21.11 -7.35 3.53
C GLY A 354 20.05 -8.20 2.85
N VAL A 355 19.42 -9.12 3.58
CA VAL A 355 18.32 -9.95 3.07
C VAL A 355 17.09 -9.09 2.72
N LYS A 356 16.72 -8.15 3.59
CA LYS A 356 15.54 -7.29 3.39
C LYS A 356 15.65 -6.47 2.11
N VAL A 357 16.80 -5.86 1.82
CA VAL A 357 16.97 -5.04 0.61
C VAL A 357 16.91 -5.87 -0.68
N LEU A 358 17.49 -7.07 -0.68
CA LEU A 358 17.42 -8.00 -1.82
C LEU A 358 15.98 -8.45 -2.07
N ALA A 359 15.25 -8.77 -0.99
CA ALA A 359 13.85 -9.12 -1.10
C ALA A 359 12.99 -7.97 -1.65
N ARG A 360 13.30 -6.71 -1.30
CA ARG A 360 12.64 -5.53 -1.88
C ARG A 360 12.95 -5.36 -3.37
N SER A 361 14.20 -5.61 -3.78
CA SER A 361 14.58 -5.62 -5.20
C SER A 361 13.79 -6.67 -5.98
N TYR A 362 13.69 -7.89 -5.46
CA TYR A 362 12.88 -8.95 -6.09
C TYR A 362 11.38 -8.62 -6.09
N SER A 363 10.85 -8.08 -4.99
CA SER A 363 9.44 -7.68 -4.92
C SER A 363 9.10 -6.63 -5.99
N TYR A 364 10.01 -5.69 -6.26
CA TYR A 364 9.85 -4.71 -7.33
C TYR A 364 9.92 -5.35 -8.72
N SER A 365 10.81 -6.32 -8.96
CA SER A 365 10.91 -6.96 -10.29
C SER A 365 9.63 -7.71 -10.67
N VAL A 366 8.98 -8.36 -9.69
CA VAL A 366 7.66 -8.97 -9.87
C VAL A 366 6.58 -7.90 -10.06
N MET A 367 6.53 -6.89 -9.18
CA MET A 367 5.51 -5.84 -9.21
C MET A 367 5.53 -5.02 -10.51
N LYS A 368 6.72 -4.74 -11.05
CA LYS A 368 6.93 -3.96 -12.28
C LYS A 368 6.20 -4.59 -13.48
N ILE A 369 6.29 -5.91 -13.64
CA ILE A 369 5.74 -6.64 -14.80
C ILE A 369 4.30 -7.14 -14.59
N TYR A 370 3.81 -7.13 -13.35
CA TYR A 370 2.49 -7.65 -13.02
C TYR A 370 1.37 -6.71 -13.50
N GLU A 371 0.41 -7.23 -14.26
CA GLU A 371 -0.79 -6.49 -14.66
C GLU A 371 -2.05 -7.31 -14.35
N ASP A 372 -3.05 -6.66 -13.77
CA ASP A 372 -4.32 -7.29 -13.43
C ASP A 372 -5.20 -7.43 -14.67
N SER A 373 -5.98 -8.52 -14.73
CA SER A 373 -7.05 -8.62 -15.72
C SER A 373 -8.23 -7.73 -15.33
N CYS A 374 -8.72 -6.93 -16.27
CA CYS A 374 -9.92 -6.13 -16.11
C CYS A 374 -11.18 -6.82 -16.66
N GLU A 375 -11.08 -8.00 -17.27
CA GLU A 375 -12.19 -8.65 -17.99
C GLU A 375 -13.42 -8.89 -17.09
N TYR A 376 -13.20 -9.43 -15.89
CA TYR A 376 -14.30 -9.68 -14.95
C TYR A 376 -14.93 -8.38 -14.44
N LEU A 377 -14.10 -7.37 -14.14
CA LEU A 377 -14.58 -6.06 -13.71
C LEU A 377 -15.44 -5.40 -14.80
N GLU A 378 -14.98 -5.37 -16.05
CA GLU A 378 -15.72 -4.78 -17.17
C GLU A 378 -17.00 -5.55 -17.49
N SER A 379 -17.01 -6.88 -17.31
CA SER A 379 -18.22 -7.70 -17.42
C SER A 379 -19.27 -7.30 -16.38
N ILE A 380 -18.90 -7.21 -15.10
CA ILE A 380 -19.80 -6.77 -14.02
C ILE A 380 -20.27 -5.34 -14.25
N ARG A 381 -19.37 -4.43 -14.64
CA ARG A 381 -19.69 -3.04 -14.96
C ARG A 381 -20.72 -2.93 -16.08
N SER A 382 -20.52 -3.66 -17.18
CA SER A 382 -21.45 -3.68 -18.31
C SER A 382 -22.83 -4.22 -17.93
N GLN A 383 -22.89 -5.25 -17.07
CA GLN A 383 -24.15 -5.78 -16.55
C GLN A 383 -24.86 -4.75 -15.65
N MET A 384 -24.14 -4.09 -14.75
CA MET A 384 -24.72 -3.09 -13.85
C MET A 384 -25.19 -1.82 -14.56
N ILE A 385 -24.54 -1.42 -15.66
CA ILE A 385 -25.02 -0.31 -16.50
C ILE A 385 -26.40 -0.65 -17.07
N LYS A 386 -26.60 -1.86 -17.61
CA LYS A 386 -27.91 -2.29 -18.11
C LYS A 386 -28.97 -2.33 -17.02
N ILE A 387 -28.64 -2.90 -15.85
CA ILE A 387 -29.53 -2.92 -14.69
C ILE A 387 -29.94 -1.49 -14.30
N LYS A 388 -28.98 -0.56 -14.25
CA LYS A 388 -29.23 0.85 -13.94
C LYS A 388 -30.20 1.47 -14.94
N GLU A 389 -29.95 1.30 -16.23
CA GLU A 389 -30.78 1.86 -17.31
C GLU A 389 -32.20 1.30 -17.32
N GLU A 390 -32.38 0.01 -17.09
CA GLU A 390 -33.68 -0.66 -17.09
C GLU A 390 -34.52 -0.37 -15.83
N ASN A 391 -33.89 0.06 -14.73
CA ASN A 391 -34.54 0.19 -13.42
C ASN A 391 -34.40 1.59 -12.80
N LEU A 392 -34.18 2.63 -13.60
CA LEU A 392 -33.91 3.99 -13.13
C LEU A 392 -34.91 4.50 -12.08
N ASP A 393 -36.21 4.35 -12.32
CA ASP A 393 -37.24 4.85 -11.41
C ASP A 393 -37.28 4.08 -10.08
N ILE A 394 -37.14 2.76 -10.15
CA ILE A 394 -37.06 1.89 -8.96
C ILE A 394 -35.81 2.25 -8.14
N ILE A 395 -34.66 2.43 -8.79
CA ILE A 395 -33.41 2.77 -8.10
C ILE A 395 -33.52 4.14 -7.42
N ARG A 396 -34.10 5.15 -8.09
CA ARG A 396 -34.35 6.47 -7.50
C ARG A 396 -35.25 6.37 -6.28
N GLU A 397 -36.32 5.60 -6.36
CA GLU A 397 -37.23 5.37 -5.23
C GLU A 397 -36.47 4.75 -4.04
N LEU A 398 -35.70 3.68 -4.28
CA LEU A 398 -34.93 2.99 -3.24
C LEU A 398 -33.89 3.91 -2.57
N LEU A 399 -33.16 4.72 -3.36
CA LEU A 399 -32.12 5.62 -2.85
C LEU A 399 -32.67 6.92 -2.23
N SER A 400 -33.93 7.30 -2.54
CA SER A 400 -34.59 8.44 -1.90
C SER A 400 -34.93 8.20 -0.43
N ASN A 401 -35.07 6.93 -0.04
CA ASN A 401 -35.29 6.51 1.34
C ASN A 401 -34.45 5.25 1.67
N PRO A 402 -33.13 5.39 1.89
CA PRO A 402 -32.20 4.27 2.06
C PRO A 402 -32.30 3.66 3.47
N ASN A 403 -33.47 3.15 3.83
CA ASN A 403 -33.63 2.31 5.02
C ASN A 403 -33.08 0.88 4.74
N GLU A 404 -33.05 0.04 5.78
CA GLU A 404 -32.54 -1.33 5.70
C GLU A 404 -33.15 -2.14 4.53
N TYR A 405 -34.48 -2.05 4.37
CA TYR A 405 -35.20 -2.85 3.38
C TYR A 405 -34.91 -2.36 1.96
N ASN A 406 -34.98 -1.06 1.73
CA ASN A 406 -34.70 -0.46 0.42
C ASN A 406 -33.23 -0.63 0.01
N SER A 407 -32.32 -0.47 0.97
CA SER A 407 -30.88 -0.69 0.75
C SER A 407 -30.58 -2.13 0.34
N LYS A 408 -31.18 -3.12 1.01
CA LYS A 408 -31.04 -4.54 0.61
C LYS A 408 -31.65 -4.84 -0.75
N ARG A 409 -32.82 -4.26 -1.06
CA ARG A 409 -33.42 -4.39 -2.40
C ARG A 409 -32.52 -3.79 -3.48
N PHE A 410 -31.89 -2.65 -3.20
CA PHE A 410 -30.93 -2.01 -4.09
C PHE A 410 -29.70 -2.91 -4.32
N LEU A 411 -29.10 -3.46 -3.25
CA LEU A 411 -27.97 -4.39 -3.38
C LEU A 411 -28.35 -5.67 -4.15
N LYS A 412 -29.52 -6.25 -3.86
CA LYS A 412 -30.04 -7.43 -4.55
C LYS A 412 -30.25 -7.20 -6.05
N LEU A 413 -30.77 -6.03 -6.42
CA LEU A 413 -30.93 -5.62 -7.83
C LEU A 413 -29.58 -5.62 -8.57
N HIS A 414 -28.49 -5.33 -7.86
CA HIS A 414 -27.11 -5.34 -8.38
C HIS A 414 -26.39 -6.69 -8.17
N GLY A 415 -27.14 -7.76 -7.88
CA GLY A 415 -26.60 -9.11 -7.75
C GLY A 415 -25.74 -9.33 -6.50
N ILE A 416 -25.89 -8.50 -5.46
CA ILE A 416 -25.32 -8.77 -4.13
C ILE A 416 -26.38 -9.50 -3.29
N GLU A 417 -26.03 -10.68 -2.81
CA GLU A 417 -26.96 -11.55 -2.08
C GLU A 417 -27.38 -10.96 -0.73
N VAL A 418 -28.69 -11.04 -0.44
CA VAL A 418 -29.32 -10.62 0.82
C VAL A 418 -30.25 -11.74 1.30
N PRO A 419 -30.48 -11.90 2.62
CA PRO A 419 -31.47 -12.84 3.15
C PRO A 419 -32.85 -12.61 2.54
N ARG A 420 -33.68 -13.66 2.44
CA ARG A 420 -35.09 -13.44 2.12
C ARG A 420 -35.73 -12.70 3.28
N GLY A 421 -36.53 -11.68 2.99
CA GLY A 421 -37.18 -10.89 4.00
C GLY A 421 -38.33 -10.05 3.48
N TYR A 422 -39.23 -9.71 4.40
CA TYR A 422 -40.45 -8.98 4.14
C TYR A 422 -40.64 -7.89 5.20
N LEU A 423 -41.16 -6.74 4.79
CA LEU A 423 -41.44 -5.62 5.69
C LEU A 423 -42.83 -5.77 6.29
N ALA A 424 -42.91 -6.08 7.58
CA ALA A 424 -44.16 -6.15 8.33
C ALA A 424 -44.54 -4.77 8.91
N LYS A 425 -45.76 -4.32 8.63
CA LYS A 425 -46.38 -3.13 9.23
C LYS A 425 -47.24 -3.48 10.44
N THR A 426 -47.62 -4.75 10.58
CA THR A 426 -48.43 -5.25 11.70
C THR A 426 -47.80 -6.51 12.32
N PRO A 427 -48.11 -6.85 13.58
CA PRO A 427 -47.68 -8.10 14.18
C PRO A 427 -48.24 -9.33 13.46
N GLU A 428 -49.45 -9.25 12.89
CA GLU A 428 -50.05 -10.34 12.09
C GLU A 428 -49.23 -10.63 10.83
N GLU A 429 -48.79 -9.57 10.13
CA GLU A 429 -47.88 -9.70 8.98
C GLU A 429 -46.54 -10.31 9.41
N ALA A 430 -45.99 -9.90 10.56
CA ALA A 430 -44.74 -10.44 11.07
C ALA A 430 -44.84 -11.94 11.40
N GLU A 431 -45.93 -12.39 12.03
CA GLU A 431 -46.22 -13.81 12.30
C GLU A 431 -46.35 -14.60 10.99
N TYR A 432 -47.08 -14.05 10.02
CA TYR A 432 -47.24 -14.66 8.70
C TYR A 432 -45.90 -14.82 7.98
N TYR A 433 -45.08 -13.77 7.88
CA TYR A 433 -43.77 -13.85 7.25
C TYR A 433 -42.83 -14.80 7.98
N SER A 434 -42.84 -14.82 9.32
CA SER A 434 -42.03 -15.77 10.10
C SER A 434 -42.43 -17.22 9.83
N SER A 435 -43.73 -17.50 9.62
CA SER A 435 -44.20 -18.85 9.29
C SER A 435 -43.67 -19.37 7.94
N ILE A 436 -43.34 -18.48 7.01
CA ILE A 436 -42.78 -18.81 5.69
C ILE A 436 -41.26 -19.00 5.78
N LEU A 437 -40.60 -18.16 6.56
CA LEU A 437 -39.13 -18.07 6.62
C LEU A 437 -38.50 -19.04 7.64
N GLY A 438 -39.26 -19.49 8.65
CA GLY A 438 -38.77 -20.36 9.71
C GLY A 438 -38.09 -19.56 10.83
N GLU A 439 -36.82 -19.85 11.12
CA GLU A 439 -36.04 -19.05 12.08
C GLU A 439 -35.77 -17.66 11.49
N VAL A 440 -36.13 -16.61 12.21
CA VAL A 440 -36.05 -15.23 11.72
C VAL A 440 -35.22 -14.30 12.60
N VAL A 441 -34.79 -13.20 11.99
CA VAL A 441 -34.30 -12.00 12.65
C VAL A 441 -35.27 -10.87 12.34
N MET A 442 -35.69 -10.14 13.38
CA MET A 442 -36.59 -9.00 13.26
C MET A 442 -35.82 -7.70 13.52
N LYS A 443 -35.86 -6.76 12.58
CA LYS A 443 -35.12 -5.50 12.64
C LYS A 443 -36.03 -4.31 12.39
N ILE A 444 -35.89 -3.23 13.15
CA ILE A 444 -36.60 -1.99 12.80
C ILE A 444 -36.18 -1.49 11.42
N CYS A 445 -37.15 -1.06 10.62
CA CYS A 445 -36.90 -0.38 9.36
C CYS A 445 -37.17 1.12 9.57
N SER A 446 -36.10 1.93 9.53
CA SER A 446 -36.14 3.38 9.66
C SER A 446 -34.89 3.99 9.05
N ARG A 447 -35.04 5.02 8.21
CA ARG A 447 -33.88 5.80 7.71
C ARG A 447 -33.18 6.62 8.79
N TYR A 448 -33.86 6.88 9.92
CA TYR A 448 -33.35 7.72 11.00
C TYR A 448 -32.67 6.92 12.12
N ILE A 449 -32.73 5.58 12.05
CA ILE A 449 -32.15 4.67 13.05
C ILE A 449 -31.03 3.87 12.37
N LEU A 450 -29.81 4.42 12.40
CA LEU A 450 -28.64 3.80 11.76
C LEU A 450 -28.12 2.62 12.58
N HIS A 451 -27.87 2.83 13.87
CA HIS A 451 -27.35 1.80 14.80
C HIS A 451 -28.50 1.09 15.55
N LYS A 452 -29.20 0.21 14.83
CA LYS A 452 -30.41 -0.49 15.29
C LYS A 452 -30.15 -1.43 16.46
N SER A 453 -29.01 -2.12 16.47
CA SER A 453 -28.62 -3.06 17.52
C SER A 453 -28.39 -2.37 18.87
N ASP A 454 -27.78 -1.18 18.87
CA ASP A 454 -27.44 -0.41 20.07
C ASP A 454 -28.66 0.01 20.90
N ILE A 455 -29.82 0.10 20.25
CA ILE A 455 -31.09 0.48 20.88
C ILE A 455 -32.02 -0.72 21.07
N GLY A 456 -31.51 -1.94 20.90
CA GLY A 456 -32.27 -3.18 21.06
C GLY A 456 -33.39 -3.35 20.03
N CYS A 457 -33.27 -2.74 18.85
CA CYS A 457 -34.24 -2.86 17.77
C CYS A 457 -33.91 -3.96 16.76
N VAL A 458 -33.08 -4.92 17.19
CA VAL A 458 -32.77 -6.17 16.48
C VAL A 458 -33.03 -7.31 17.45
N ILE A 459 -33.94 -8.22 17.10
CA ILE A 459 -34.25 -9.42 17.87
C ILE A 459 -33.96 -10.64 17.00
N VAL A 460 -33.06 -11.49 17.46
CA VAL A 460 -32.61 -12.71 16.76
C VAL A 460 -33.35 -13.91 17.33
N LYS A 461 -33.97 -14.71 16.46
CA LYS A 461 -34.74 -15.92 16.84
C LYS A 461 -35.75 -15.67 17.99
N PRO A 462 -36.67 -14.70 17.84
CA PRO A 462 -37.68 -14.46 18.87
C PRO A 462 -38.55 -15.70 19.10
N GLU A 463 -38.76 -16.06 20.38
CA GLU A 463 -39.71 -17.11 20.76
C GLU A 463 -41.17 -16.69 20.50
N ASN A 464 -41.46 -15.39 20.68
CA ASN A 464 -42.77 -14.78 20.44
C ASN A 464 -42.65 -13.61 19.45
N ILE A 465 -43.04 -13.86 18.20
CA ILE A 465 -42.94 -12.88 17.09
C ILE A 465 -43.72 -11.59 17.38
N ARG A 466 -44.93 -11.72 17.93
CA ARG A 466 -45.82 -10.59 18.21
C ARG A 466 -45.28 -9.69 19.30
N GLU A 467 -44.77 -10.28 20.38
CA GLU A 467 -44.13 -9.53 21.47
C GLU A 467 -42.88 -8.80 20.97
N ALA A 468 -42.03 -9.50 20.21
CA ALA A 468 -40.84 -8.93 19.58
C ALA A 468 -41.18 -7.74 18.66
N PHE A 469 -42.24 -7.84 17.86
CA PHE A 469 -42.72 -6.74 17.01
C PHE A 469 -43.04 -5.49 17.84
N TYR A 470 -43.84 -5.63 18.89
CA TYR A 470 -44.23 -4.50 19.74
C TYR A 470 -43.03 -3.89 20.46
N GLU A 471 -42.11 -4.71 20.94
CA GLU A 471 -40.90 -4.26 21.62
C GLU A 471 -40.00 -3.43 20.70
N ILE A 472 -39.76 -3.90 19.48
CA ILE A 472 -38.97 -3.19 18.46
C ILE A 472 -39.62 -1.84 18.13
N ILE A 473 -40.93 -1.81 17.83
CA ILE A 473 -41.65 -0.57 17.51
C ILE A 473 -41.63 0.41 18.69
N LYS A 474 -41.82 -0.07 19.93
CA LYS A 474 -41.79 0.75 21.14
C LYS A 474 -40.42 1.42 21.30
N ARG A 475 -39.34 0.64 21.25
CA ARG A 475 -37.96 1.14 21.35
C ARG A 475 -37.63 2.15 20.26
N GLY A 476 -38.02 1.86 19.02
CA GLY A 476 -37.86 2.77 17.89
C GLY A 476 -38.56 4.11 18.09
N LYS A 477 -39.84 4.09 18.48
CA LYS A 477 -40.62 5.31 18.74
C LYS A 477 -40.02 6.14 19.87
N GLU A 478 -39.55 5.51 20.94
CA GLU A 478 -38.87 6.19 22.03
C GLU A 478 -37.57 6.87 21.58
N TYR A 479 -36.79 6.21 20.72
CA TYR A 479 -35.56 6.75 20.15
C TYR A 479 -35.81 7.96 19.24
N LEU A 480 -36.81 7.88 18.36
CA LEU A 480 -37.16 8.96 17.43
C LEU A 480 -37.78 10.17 18.16
N ARG A 481 -38.66 9.92 19.14
CA ARG A 481 -39.25 10.99 19.96
C ARG A 481 -38.18 11.81 20.69
N LYS A 482 -37.12 11.17 21.19
CA LYS A 482 -35.98 11.88 21.82
C LYS A 482 -35.22 12.79 20.86
N ARG A 483 -35.40 12.62 19.54
CA ARG A 483 -34.81 13.45 18.48
C ARG A 483 -35.81 14.40 17.81
N GLY A 484 -37.04 14.47 18.32
CA GLY A 484 -38.09 15.33 17.75
C GLY A 484 -38.64 14.84 16.41
N ILE A 485 -38.53 13.54 16.13
CA ILE A 485 -39.07 12.92 14.91
C ILE A 485 -40.34 12.15 15.30
N GLU A 486 -41.50 12.56 14.79
CA GLU A 486 -42.79 11.93 15.08
C GLU A 486 -43.09 10.74 14.15
N ASP A 487 -42.82 10.89 12.85
CA ASP A 487 -42.97 9.85 11.84
C ASP A 487 -41.63 9.49 11.21
N GLY A 488 -41.29 8.21 11.24
CA GLY A 488 -40.02 7.73 10.71
C GLY A 488 -39.76 6.24 10.81
N ILE A 489 -40.78 5.42 11.07
CA ILE A 489 -40.67 3.96 11.12
C ILE A 489 -41.56 3.40 10.00
N GLU A 490 -40.97 2.72 9.03
CA GLU A 490 -41.70 2.10 7.93
C GLU A 490 -42.26 0.72 8.29
N GLY A 491 -41.69 0.06 9.31
CA GLY A 491 -42.13 -1.23 9.82
C GLY A 491 -41.02 -2.02 10.52
N VAL A 492 -41.23 -3.32 10.65
CA VAL A 492 -40.23 -4.29 11.11
C VAL A 492 -39.89 -5.22 9.95
N LEU A 493 -38.63 -5.23 9.57
CA LEU A 493 -38.10 -6.15 8.58
C LEU A 493 -37.93 -7.53 9.23
N VAL A 494 -38.62 -8.53 8.69
CA VAL A 494 -38.53 -9.94 9.11
C VAL A 494 -37.71 -10.69 8.07
N GLU A 495 -36.55 -11.19 8.46
CA GLU A 495 -35.58 -11.85 7.58
C GLU A 495 -35.24 -13.26 8.05
N GLU A 496 -34.84 -14.12 7.12
CA GLU A 496 -34.26 -15.43 7.47
C GLU A 496 -33.04 -15.26 8.37
N TYR A 497 -32.96 -16.12 9.39
CA TYR A 497 -31.76 -16.26 10.17
C TYR A 497 -30.64 -16.87 9.32
N VAL A 498 -29.53 -16.14 9.18
CA VAL A 498 -28.33 -16.61 8.48
C VAL A 498 -27.18 -16.77 9.45
N GLN A 499 -26.48 -17.89 9.31
CA GLN A 499 -25.24 -18.16 10.02
C GLN A 499 -24.06 -18.16 9.04
N GLY A 500 -22.93 -17.60 9.48
CA GLY A 500 -21.70 -17.55 8.71
C GLY A 500 -20.59 -16.87 9.52
N MET A 501 -19.39 -16.83 8.96
CA MET A 501 -18.35 -15.95 9.47
C MET A 501 -18.68 -14.51 9.12
N GLU A 502 -18.56 -13.61 10.08
CA GLU A 502 -18.85 -12.19 9.89
C GLU A 502 -17.61 -11.48 9.33
N LEU A 503 -17.79 -10.81 8.20
CA LEU A 503 -16.88 -9.79 7.68
C LEU A 503 -17.57 -8.43 7.71
N ILE A 504 -16.78 -7.38 7.59
CA ILE A 504 -17.29 -6.05 7.24
C ILE A 504 -16.82 -5.74 5.83
N LEU A 505 -17.73 -5.17 5.04
CA LEU A 505 -17.43 -4.65 3.73
C LEU A 505 -18.03 -3.25 3.62
N GLY A 506 -17.28 -2.28 3.14
CA GLY A 506 -17.77 -0.92 3.00
C GLY A 506 -17.28 -0.25 1.74
N GLY A 507 -18.01 0.74 1.27
CA GLY A 507 -17.62 1.64 0.19
C GLY A 507 -17.74 3.06 0.67
N LYS A 508 -16.71 3.90 0.48
CA LYS A 508 -16.79 5.33 0.76
C LYS A 508 -16.16 6.15 -0.36
N ARG A 509 -16.60 7.39 -0.53
CA ARG A 509 -15.94 8.34 -1.42
C ARG A 509 -14.87 9.13 -0.68
N ASP A 510 -13.61 8.86 -0.99
CA ASP A 510 -12.49 9.73 -0.62
C ASP A 510 -12.47 10.99 -1.50
N LYS A 511 -12.09 12.12 -0.90
CA LYS A 511 -12.10 13.44 -1.57
C LYS A 511 -11.06 13.56 -2.68
N VAL A 512 -9.98 12.79 -2.63
CA VAL A 512 -8.88 12.82 -3.61
C VAL A 512 -8.97 11.60 -4.53
N PHE A 513 -9.16 10.41 -3.95
CA PHE A 513 -9.06 9.15 -4.69
C PHE A 513 -10.41 8.60 -5.17
N GLY A 514 -11.53 9.26 -4.86
CA GLY A 514 -12.85 8.83 -5.26
C GLY A 514 -13.28 7.55 -4.53
N PRO A 515 -13.93 6.58 -5.20
CA PRO A 515 -14.39 5.37 -4.54
C PRO A 515 -13.27 4.55 -3.92
N VAL A 516 -13.47 4.17 -2.67
CA VAL A 516 -12.60 3.30 -1.88
C VAL A 516 -13.44 2.21 -1.24
N ILE A 517 -13.03 0.95 -1.41
CA ILE A 517 -13.65 -0.21 -0.77
C ILE A 517 -12.84 -0.61 0.45
N MET A 518 -13.52 -0.86 1.56
CA MET A 518 -12.96 -1.36 2.81
C MET A 518 -13.42 -2.80 3.01
N VAL A 519 -12.52 -3.67 3.45
CA VAL A 519 -12.86 -5.01 3.92
C VAL A 519 -12.15 -5.30 5.24
N GLY A 520 -12.80 -6.03 6.13
CA GLY A 520 -12.22 -6.41 7.41
C GLY A 520 -12.93 -7.58 8.07
N LEU A 521 -12.34 -8.11 9.13
CA LEU A 521 -12.99 -9.12 9.96
C LEU A 521 -14.13 -8.49 10.75
N GLY A 522 -15.32 -9.08 10.71
CA GLY A 522 -16.53 -8.60 11.38
C GLY A 522 -16.73 -9.13 12.80
N GLY A 523 -17.84 -8.71 13.42
CA GLY A 523 -18.27 -9.10 14.76
C GLY A 523 -17.74 -8.23 15.90
N VAL A 524 -17.94 -8.68 17.14
CA VAL A 524 -17.68 -7.89 18.36
C VAL A 524 -16.23 -7.40 18.53
N PHE A 525 -15.29 -7.94 17.78
CA PHE A 525 -13.87 -7.61 17.90
C PHE A 525 -13.37 -6.55 16.89
N VAL A 526 -14.23 -6.07 15.98
CA VAL A 526 -13.88 -5.08 14.94
C VAL A 526 -13.24 -3.83 15.53
N GLU A 527 -13.87 -3.23 16.55
CA GLU A 527 -13.42 -1.97 17.16
C GLU A 527 -12.08 -2.12 17.89
N VAL A 528 -11.78 -3.33 18.35
CA VAL A 528 -10.60 -3.66 19.17
C VAL A 528 -9.41 -4.06 18.32
N ILE A 529 -9.60 -4.92 17.31
CA ILE A 529 -8.50 -5.50 16.51
C ILE A 529 -8.13 -4.59 15.33
N LYS A 530 -9.09 -3.81 14.79
CA LYS A 530 -8.91 -2.91 13.63
C LYS A 530 -8.21 -3.59 12.45
N ASP A 531 -8.60 -4.83 12.18
CA ASP A 531 -8.07 -5.61 11.07
C ASP A 531 -8.88 -5.30 9.80
N VAL A 532 -8.50 -4.21 9.14
CA VAL A 532 -9.16 -3.70 7.93
C VAL A 532 -8.12 -3.35 6.87
N SER A 533 -8.50 -3.56 5.62
CA SER A 533 -7.71 -3.23 4.43
C SER A 533 -8.57 -2.46 3.43
N PHE A 534 -7.94 -1.65 2.58
CA PHE A 534 -8.63 -0.76 1.65
C PHE A 534 -8.16 -0.98 0.20
N ALA A 535 -9.11 -0.99 -0.72
CA ALA A 535 -8.90 -1.07 -2.16
C ALA A 535 -9.35 0.23 -2.84
N ILE A 536 -8.50 0.80 -3.69
CA ILE A 536 -8.79 2.03 -4.44
C ILE A 536 -9.36 1.68 -5.82
N HIS A 537 -10.47 2.30 -6.22
CA HIS A 537 -11.06 2.08 -7.54
C HIS A 537 -10.09 2.35 -8.71
N PRO A 538 -10.19 1.59 -9.83
CA PRO A 538 -10.89 0.32 -10.01
C PRO A 538 -10.32 -0.85 -9.20
N VAL A 539 -11.21 -1.75 -8.77
CA VAL A 539 -10.87 -2.98 -8.02
C VAL A 539 -11.07 -4.20 -8.92
N THR A 540 -9.96 -4.82 -9.33
CA THR A 540 -9.92 -6.08 -10.08
C THR A 540 -10.03 -7.28 -9.13
N ARG A 541 -10.17 -8.49 -9.69
CA ARG A 541 -10.25 -9.73 -8.90
C ARG A 541 -8.96 -9.99 -8.15
N GLU A 542 -7.83 -9.84 -8.84
CA GLU A 542 -6.49 -10.00 -8.32
C GLU A 542 -6.22 -8.98 -7.21
N TYR A 543 -6.53 -7.71 -7.44
CA TYR A 543 -6.33 -6.67 -6.44
C TYR A 543 -7.22 -6.88 -5.21
N ALA A 544 -8.49 -7.25 -5.38
CA ALA A 544 -9.38 -7.57 -4.27
C ALA A 544 -8.84 -8.74 -3.42
N LEU A 545 -8.35 -9.81 -4.06
CA LEU A 545 -7.74 -10.94 -3.37
C LEU A 545 -6.48 -10.53 -2.61
N ASP A 546 -5.64 -9.69 -3.20
CA ASP A 546 -4.44 -9.20 -2.55
C ASP A 546 -4.74 -8.26 -1.37
N VAL A 547 -5.83 -7.49 -1.42
CA VAL A 547 -6.32 -6.68 -0.30
C VAL A 547 -6.88 -7.56 0.83
N LEU A 548 -7.57 -8.66 0.49
CA LEU A 548 -8.03 -9.64 1.49
C LEU A 548 -6.86 -10.34 2.20
N LYS A 549 -5.80 -10.69 1.48
CA LYS A 549 -4.59 -11.32 2.05
C LYS A 549 -3.83 -10.43 3.02
N GLU A 550 -4.05 -9.11 2.99
CA GLU A 550 -3.44 -8.16 3.93
C GLU A 550 -4.08 -8.21 5.32
N LEU A 551 -5.29 -8.77 5.45
CA LEU A 551 -5.92 -8.96 6.74
C LEU A 551 -5.05 -9.88 7.60
N LYS A 552 -4.75 -9.47 8.82
CA LYS A 552 -4.01 -10.28 9.80
C LYS A 552 -4.72 -11.61 10.05
N SER A 553 -6.05 -11.60 9.98
CA SER A 553 -6.93 -12.75 10.12
C SER A 553 -7.19 -13.52 8.83
N TYR A 554 -6.54 -13.21 7.70
CA TYR A 554 -6.81 -13.89 6.42
C TYR A 554 -6.69 -15.42 6.52
N LYS A 555 -5.74 -15.93 7.31
CA LYS A 555 -5.59 -17.38 7.56
C LYS A 555 -6.83 -18.04 8.16
N VAL A 556 -7.68 -17.29 8.86
CA VAL A 556 -8.95 -17.78 9.40
C VAL A 556 -9.94 -18.06 8.26
N LEU A 557 -9.92 -17.24 7.19
CA LEU A 557 -10.71 -17.45 5.98
C LEU A 557 -10.22 -18.69 5.21
N GLU A 558 -8.93 -18.99 5.27
CA GLU A 558 -8.33 -20.20 4.67
C GLU A 558 -8.60 -21.50 5.46
N GLY A 559 -9.32 -21.41 6.59
CA GLY A 559 -9.64 -22.54 7.45
C GLY A 559 -8.53 -22.85 8.47
N ILE A 560 -8.93 -23.07 9.73
CA ILE A 560 -8.02 -23.43 10.83
C ILE A 560 -8.66 -24.51 11.71
N ARG A 561 -7.85 -25.49 12.16
CA ARG A 561 -8.21 -26.45 13.24
C ARG A 561 -9.63 -27.04 13.13
N GLY A 562 -9.96 -27.66 12.00
CA GLY A 562 -11.27 -28.31 11.79
C GLY A 562 -12.39 -27.36 11.33
N HIS A 563 -12.15 -26.04 11.24
CA HIS A 563 -13.05 -25.14 10.56
C HIS A 563 -12.79 -25.12 9.04
N PRO A 564 -13.83 -25.26 8.20
CA PRO A 564 -13.69 -25.28 6.76
C PRO A 564 -13.28 -23.90 6.21
N ARG A 565 -12.72 -23.92 5.00
CA ARG A 565 -12.45 -22.72 4.19
C ARG A 565 -13.73 -21.92 3.97
N ARG A 566 -13.59 -20.59 4.00
CA ARG A 566 -14.66 -19.65 3.65
C ARG A 566 -14.70 -19.39 2.16
N ASP A 567 -15.86 -18.98 1.66
CA ASP A 567 -16.03 -18.64 0.24
C ASP A 567 -15.36 -17.30 -0.11
N ILE A 568 -14.04 -17.35 -0.36
CA ILE A 568 -13.24 -16.18 -0.74
C ILE A 568 -13.72 -15.60 -2.07
N ASN A 569 -14.21 -16.44 -2.99
CA ASN A 569 -14.71 -16.01 -4.29
C ASN A 569 -15.94 -15.12 -4.15
N PHE A 570 -16.86 -15.47 -3.24
CA PHE A 570 -18.02 -14.64 -2.90
C PHE A 570 -17.60 -13.27 -2.34
N VAL A 571 -16.61 -13.23 -1.45
CA VAL A 571 -16.13 -11.95 -0.87
C VAL A 571 -15.52 -11.07 -1.95
N VAL A 572 -14.64 -11.63 -2.80
CA VAL A 572 -14.02 -10.92 -3.92
C VAL A 572 -15.06 -10.41 -4.91
N ASP A 573 -16.04 -11.24 -5.28
CA ASP A 573 -17.13 -10.83 -6.16
C ASP A 573 -17.96 -9.68 -5.57
N THR A 574 -18.31 -9.77 -4.29
CA THR A 574 -19.05 -8.72 -3.58
C THR A 574 -18.25 -7.42 -3.50
N MET A 575 -16.93 -7.49 -3.27
CA MET A 575 -16.04 -6.32 -3.30
C MET A 575 -16.05 -5.62 -4.67
N ILE A 576 -16.01 -6.39 -5.77
CA ILE A 576 -16.01 -5.85 -7.14
C ILE A 576 -17.37 -5.23 -7.46
N LYS A 577 -18.46 -5.92 -7.13
CA LYS A 577 -19.82 -5.39 -7.29
C LYS A 577 -20.02 -4.08 -6.52
N LEU A 578 -19.55 -4.03 -5.27
CA LEU A 578 -19.60 -2.82 -4.46
C LEU A 578 -18.73 -1.69 -5.06
N ASN A 579 -17.54 -2.02 -5.58
CA ASN A 579 -16.69 -1.07 -6.31
C ASN A 579 -17.43 -0.45 -7.51
N VAL A 580 -18.13 -1.26 -8.30
CA VAL A 580 -18.89 -0.78 -9.47
C VAL A 580 -20.12 0.04 -9.03
N ILE A 581 -20.82 -0.36 -7.97
CA ILE A 581 -21.90 0.47 -7.38
C ILE A 581 -21.36 1.85 -6.99
N MET A 582 -20.24 1.90 -6.27
CA MET A 582 -19.62 3.17 -5.89
C MET A 582 -19.06 3.94 -7.10
N GLU A 583 -18.82 3.31 -8.25
CA GLU A 583 -18.51 4.03 -9.49
C GLU A 583 -19.76 4.64 -10.12
N LEU A 584 -20.82 3.84 -10.29
CA LEU A 584 -21.99 4.18 -11.08
C LEU A 584 -22.99 5.10 -10.36
N TYR A 585 -22.97 5.19 -9.03
CA TYR A 585 -23.92 6.00 -8.26
C TYR A 585 -23.23 7.12 -7.45
N PRO A 586 -22.76 8.20 -8.09
CA PRO A 586 -22.11 9.35 -7.44
C PRO A 586 -22.81 9.88 -6.19
N GLU A 587 -24.14 9.84 -6.18
CA GLU A 587 -25.00 10.26 -5.07
C GLU A 587 -24.81 9.44 -3.79
N ILE A 588 -24.30 8.21 -3.88
CA ILE A 588 -23.96 7.38 -2.72
C ILE A 588 -22.61 7.81 -2.18
N ARG A 589 -22.59 8.32 -0.95
CA ARG A 589 -21.36 8.75 -0.25
C ARG A 589 -20.70 7.60 0.48
N GLU A 590 -21.50 6.75 1.10
CA GLU A 590 -21.05 5.65 1.94
C GLU A 590 -22.02 4.47 1.86
N ILE A 591 -21.47 3.27 1.84
CA ILE A 591 -22.17 2.00 2.04
C ILE A 591 -21.39 1.25 3.13
N ASP A 592 -22.07 0.82 4.18
CA ASP A 592 -21.51 -0.03 5.23
C ASP A 592 -22.30 -1.32 5.31
N ILE A 593 -21.65 -2.45 5.06
CA ILE A 593 -22.21 -3.81 5.16
C ILE A 593 -21.57 -4.46 6.38
N ASN A 594 -22.35 -4.59 7.46
CA ASN A 594 -21.87 -5.12 8.72
C ASN A 594 -22.98 -5.84 9.53
N PRO A 595 -23.02 -7.18 9.55
CA PRO A 595 -22.05 -8.10 8.97
C PRO A 595 -22.35 -8.47 7.50
N LEU A 596 -21.30 -8.75 6.73
CA LEU A 596 -21.34 -9.63 5.57
C LEU A 596 -21.12 -11.07 6.07
N PHE A 597 -22.14 -11.93 5.97
CA PHE A 597 -22.00 -13.34 6.34
C PHE A 597 -21.36 -14.14 5.22
N VAL A 598 -20.28 -14.85 5.53
CA VAL A 598 -19.54 -15.70 4.60
C VAL A 598 -19.65 -17.16 5.04
N ARG A 599 -20.18 -18.02 4.17
CA ARG A 599 -20.34 -19.46 4.41
C ARG A 599 -19.08 -20.20 3.96
N GLU A 600 -19.16 -21.53 4.01
CA GLU A 600 -18.10 -22.42 3.55
C GLU A 600 -17.86 -22.26 2.04
N GLU A 601 -16.66 -22.60 1.59
CA GLU A 601 -16.27 -22.54 0.18
C GLU A 601 -17.33 -23.15 -0.76
N GLY A 602 -17.77 -22.38 -1.75
CA GLY A 602 -18.80 -22.78 -2.71
C GLY A 602 -20.25 -22.58 -2.24
N LYS A 603 -20.47 -22.16 -0.98
CA LYS A 603 -21.82 -21.90 -0.42
C LYS A 603 -22.18 -20.41 -0.39
N GLY A 604 -21.31 -19.53 -0.87
CA GLY A 604 -21.54 -18.08 -0.94
C GLY A 604 -21.69 -17.40 0.42
N GLY A 605 -22.56 -16.40 0.46
CA GLY A 605 -22.83 -15.60 1.64
C GLY A 605 -23.96 -14.61 1.38
N CYS A 606 -24.20 -13.72 2.33
CA CYS A 606 -25.18 -12.64 2.14
C CYS A 606 -24.95 -11.46 3.10
N VAL A 607 -25.53 -10.32 2.75
CA VAL A 607 -25.52 -9.09 3.54
C VAL A 607 -26.48 -9.19 4.72
N GLY A 608 -25.93 -9.25 5.94
CA GLY A 608 -26.71 -9.30 7.17
C GLY A 608 -27.33 -7.97 7.55
N ASP A 609 -26.56 -6.88 7.47
CA ASP A 609 -27.03 -5.50 7.69
C ASP A 609 -26.41 -4.57 6.66
N VAL A 610 -27.10 -3.49 6.31
CA VAL A 610 -26.56 -2.48 5.38
C VAL A 610 -27.04 -1.08 5.74
N LEU A 611 -26.11 -0.15 5.70
CA LEU A 611 -26.35 1.28 5.74
C LEU A 611 -25.89 1.91 4.44
N ILE A 612 -26.75 2.70 3.79
CA ILE A 612 -26.40 3.52 2.63
C ILE A 612 -26.64 4.99 2.99
N ILE A 613 -25.63 5.83 2.79
CA ILE A 613 -25.71 7.29 2.99
C ILE A 613 -25.59 7.96 1.62
N THR A 614 -26.59 8.76 1.26
CA THR A 614 -26.64 9.55 0.02
C THR A 614 -26.38 11.04 0.29
N GLU A 615 -26.05 11.83 -0.74
CA GLU A 615 -25.75 13.27 -0.59
C GLU A 615 -26.89 14.09 0.05
N ASP A 616 -28.15 13.68 -0.17
CA ASP A 616 -29.34 14.35 0.37
C ASP A 616 -29.79 13.81 1.75
N GLY A 617 -29.15 12.74 2.24
CA GLY A 617 -29.43 12.11 3.54
C GLY A 617 -28.42 12.55 4.60
N GLY A 618 -28.74 13.65 5.29
CA GLY A 618 -27.98 14.17 6.43
C GLY A 618 -28.09 13.32 7.70
#